data_AF-A0AA88HBB1-F1
#
_entry.id   AF-A0AA88HBB1-F1
#
_cell.length_a   1.000
_cell.length_b   1.000
_cell.length_c   1.000
_cell.angle_alpha   90.00
_cell.angle_beta   90.00
_cell.angle_gamma   90.00
#
_symmetry.space_group_name_H-M   'P 1'
#
loop_
_entity.id
_entity.type
_entity.pdbx_description
1 polymer ?
#
loop_
_entity_poly.entity_id
_entity_poly.type
_entity_poly.pdbx_seq_one_letter_code
_entity_poly.pdbx_strand_id
1 'polypeptide(L)'
;MIPPVLFNLLAFLIGDMNQSPAELEDRYAVSSDVDRKVLAQNRKNLAQDILFQIRKIETPKHAGLGIYVYHKTRSKTILKILNKLGMTVSSCTVHRILTTKALNVEKDASSSNGIYIPEGIEAGHFVHFAMDNLDFEEHTDDGGSSHVTTTIAIQPSGSARMDASTQ
;
A
#
# COMPACT_ATOMS: atom_id res chain seq x y z
N MET A 1 -1.68 -1.63 11.18
CA MET A 1 -0.25 -1.58 11.54
C MET A 1 0.17 -2.96 12.06
N ILE A 2 1.32 -3.50 11.64
CA ILE A 2 1.80 -4.80 12.15
C ILE A 2 2.42 -4.56 13.54
N PRO A 3 2.04 -5.32 14.59
CA PRO A 3 2.67 -5.18 15.90
C PRO A 3 4.17 -5.52 15.84
N PRO A 4 5.06 -4.67 16.39
CA PRO A 4 6.50 -4.93 16.40
C PRO A 4 6.87 -6.27 17.07
N VAL A 5 6.18 -6.62 18.15
CA VAL A 5 6.38 -7.91 18.86
C VAL A 5 6.11 -9.11 17.95
N LEU A 6 5.04 -9.05 17.13
CA LEU A 6 4.72 -10.11 16.18
C LEU A 6 5.76 -10.18 15.08
N PHE A 7 6.19 -9.04 14.55
CA PHE A 7 7.23 -8.98 13.52
C PHE A 7 8.56 -9.56 14.02
N ASN A 8 8.98 -9.21 15.24
CA ASN A 8 10.21 -9.70 15.85
C ASN A 8 10.14 -11.19 16.18
N LEU A 9 8.99 -11.69 16.63
CA LEU A 9 8.76 -13.12 16.81
C LEU A 9 8.93 -13.89 15.48
N LEU A 10 8.34 -13.39 14.40
CA LEU A 10 8.52 -14.00 13.07
C LEU A 10 9.94 -13.86 12.55
N ALA A 11 10.63 -12.78 12.90
CA ALA A 11 12.05 -12.60 12.59
C ALA A 11 12.92 -13.65 13.28
N PHE A 12 12.60 -14.00 14.53
CA PHE A 12 13.24 -15.11 15.24
C PHE A 12 12.91 -16.47 14.60
N LEU A 13 11.64 -16.74 14.29
CA LEU A 13 11.21 -18.05 13.77
C LEU A 13 11.68 -18.34 12.33
N ILE A 14 11.83 -17.31 11.50
CA ILE A 14 12.13 -17.43 10.06
C ILE A 14 13.55 -16.92 9.73
N GLY A 15 14.21 -16.27 10.67
CA GLY A 15 15.57 -15.75 10.50
C GLY A 15 16.64 -16.80 10.69
N ASP A 16 17.87 -16.41 10.33
CA ASP A 16 19.05 -17.18 10.66
C ASP A 16 19.23 -17.18 12.19
N MET A 17 19.17 -18.37 12.80
CA MET A 17 19.24 -18.59 14.26
C MET A 17 20.57 -18.13 14.86
N ASN A 18 21.55 -17.77 14.03
CA ASN A 18 22.86 -17.27 14.44
C ASN A 18 22.92 -15.74 14.59
N GLN A 19 21.83 -15.01 14.30
CA GLN A 19 21.79 -13.55 14.39
C GLN A 19 21.52 -13.09 15.82
N SER A 20 22.32 -12.11 16.27
CA SER A 20 22.27 -11.60 17.64
C SER A 20 20.95 -10.86 17.91
N PRO A 21 20.38 -10.90 19.14
CA PRO A 21 19.17 -10.16 19.50
C PRO A 21 19.25 -8.65 19.21
N ALA A 22 20.44 -8.05 19.30
CA ALA A 22 20.67 -6.64 18.99
C ALA A 22 20.50 -6.33 17.49
N GLU A 23 20.73 -7.32 16.61
CA GLU A 23 20.53 -7.18 15.16
C GLU A 23 19.06 -7.31 14.76
N LEU A 24 18.18 -7.75 15.66
CA LEU A 24 16.73 -7.89 15.42
C LEU A 24 15.96 -6.58 15.67
N GLU A 25 16.48 -5.68 16.51
CA GLU A 25 15.83 -4.40 16.84
C GLU A 25 15.93 -3.35 15.71
N ASP A 26 16.93 -3.46 14.83
CA ASP A 26 17.26 -2.43 13.82
C ASP A 26 16.54 -2.60 12.44
N ARG A 27 15.61 -3.55 12.31
CA ARG A 27 15.19 -4.05 10.98
C ARG A 27 13.94 -3.41 10.35
N TYR A 28 13.77 -2.11 10.54
CA TYR A 28 13.05 -1.30 9.54
C TYR A 28 13.98 -0.82 8.42
N ALA A 29 15.31 -0.97 8.57
CA ALA A 29 16.28 -0.63 7.55
C ALA A 29 16.23 -1.62 6.37
N VAL A 30 16.02 -1.07 5.17
CA VAL A 30 16.10 -1.79 3.89
C VAL A 30 17.56 -2.20 3.68
N SER A 31 17.90 -3.46 3.94
CA SER A 31 19.23 -3.98 3.60
C SER A 31 19.39 -4.03 2.08
N SER A 32 20.57 -3.70 1.53
CA SER A 32 20.88 -3.85 0.10
C SER A 32 20.95 -5.32 -0.34
N ASP A 33 21.09 -6.23 0.61
CA ASP A 33 21.12 -7.68 0.42
C ASP A 33 19.71 -8.21 0.05
N VAL A 34 19.59 -8.76 -1.16
CA VAL A 34 18.33 -9.24 -1.76
C VAL A 34 17.67 -10.29 -0.87
N ASP A 35 18.43 -11.23 -0.31
CA ASP A 35 17.89 -12.30 0.52
C ASP A 35 17.29 -11.74 1.81
N ARG A 36 17.93 -10.72 2.39
CA ARG A 36 17.42 -10.04 3.58
C ARG A 36 16.13 -9.27 3.30
N LYS A 37 16.00 -8.63 2.12
CA LYS A 37 14.76 -7.96 1.71
C LYS A 37 13.61 -8.95 1.53
N VAL A 38 13.84 -10.07 0.86
CA VAL A 38 12.84 -11.12 0.65
C VAL A 38 12.38 -11.69 1.98
N LEU A 39 13.32 -12.00 2.89
CA LEU A 39 12.99 -12.49 4.24
C LEU A 39 12.18 -11.46 5.04
N ALA A 40 12.55 -10.19 5.00
CA ALA A 40 11.80 -9.12 5.66
C ALA A 40 10.36 -9.00 5.10
N GLN A 41 10.21 -9.09 3.77
CA GLN A 41 8.91 -9.05 3.13
C GLN A 41 8.04 -10.28 3.47
N ASN A 42 8.63 -11.48 3.50
CA ASN A 42 7.93 -12.70 3.89
C ASN A 42 7.40 -12.62 5.33
N ARG A 43 8.20 -12.07 6.27
CA ARG A 43 7.75 -11.82 7.65
C ARG A 43 6.57 -10.86 7.69
N LYS A 44 6.60 -9.76 6.92
CA LYS A 44 5.47 -8.81 6.81
C LYS A 44 4.23 -9.48 6.23
N ASN A 45 4.39 -10.34 5.23
CA ASN A 45 3.29 -11.07 4.61
C ASN A 45 2.64 -12.04 5.60
N LEU A 46 3.44 -12.82 6.33
CA LEU A 46 2.94 -13.77 7.32
C LEU A 46 2.30 -13.08 8.52
N ALA A 47 2.89 -11.97 9.01
CA ALA A 47 2.28 -11.19 10.09
C ALA A 47 0.88 -10.69 9.70
N GLN A 48 0.71 -10.23 8.45
CA GLN A 48 -0.59 -9.83 7.94
C GLN A 48 -1.58 -10.99 7.86
N ASP A 49 -1.12 -12.20 7.49
CA ASP A 49 -1.95 -13.41 7.48
C ASP A 49 -2.41 -13.78 8.90
N ILE A 50 -1.50 -13.78 9.87
CA ILE A 50 -1.83 -14.07 11.28
C ILE A 50 -2.88 -13.07 11.79
N LEU A 51 -2.67 -11.77 11.56
CA LEU A 51 -3.61 -10.73 11.98
C LEU A 51 -4.97 -10.88 11.30
N PHE A 52 -4.98 -11.17 10.00
CA PHE A 52 -6.21 -11.36 9.24
C PHE A 52 -6.96 -12.62 9.70
N GLN A 53 -6.27 -13.73 9.94
CA GLN A 53 -6.89 -14.99 10.31
C GLN A 53 -7.44 -14.98 11.73
N ILE A 54 -6.62 -14.55 12.69
CA ILE A 54 -6.94 -14.62 14.12
C ILE A 54 -7.85 -13.45 14.54
N ARG A 55 -7.55 -12.24 14.08
CA ARG A 55 -8.23 -11.03 14.55
C ARG A 55 -9.24 -10.46 13.55
N LYS A 56 -9.33 -11.04 12.34
CA LYS A 56 -10.21 -10.56 11.25
C LYS A 56 -9.94 -9.10 10.89
N ILE A 57 -8.72 -8.62 11.13
CA ILE A 57 -8.30 -7.26 10.78
C ILE A 57 -8.04 -7.22 9.28
N GLU A 58 -8.72 -6.34 8.55
CA GLU A 58 -8.44 -6.08 7.13
C GLU A 58 -7.00 -5.57 6.99
N THR A 59 -6.14 -6.33 6.29
CA THR A 59 -4.74 -5.94 6.06
C THR A 59 -4.50 -5.54 4.61
N PRO A 60 -3.49 -4.69 4.33
CA PRO A 60 -3.15 -4.27 2.97
C PRO A 60 -2.96 -5.44 2.00
N LYS A 61 -2.32 -6.54 2.42
CA LYS A 61 -2.16 -7.75 1.60
C LYS A 61 -3.49 -8.33 1.13
N HIS A 62 -4.45 -8.54 2.05
CA HIS A 62 -5.72 -9.21 1.74
C HIS A 62 -6.69 -8.30 0.98
N ALA A 63 -6.66 -6.99 1.27
CA ALA A 63 -7.41 -5.98 0.53
C ALA A 63 -6.84 -5.81 -0.88
N GLY A 64 -5.52 -5.66 -0.99
CA GLY A 64 -4.80 -5.48 -2.25
C GLY A 64 -4.96 -6.67 -3.19
N LEU A 65 -4.78 -7.90 -2.69
CA LEU A 65 -5.00 -9.11 -3.50
C LEU A 65 -6.45 -9.23 -3.98
N GLY A 66 -7.43 -8.95 -3.09
CA GLY A 66 -8.83 -8.95 -3.46
C GLY A 66 -9.17 -7.93 -4.55
N ILE A 67 -8.63 -6.71 -4.44
CA ILE A 67 -8.77 -5.65 -5.45
C ILE A 67 -8.12 -6.10 -6.77
N TYR A 68 -6.87 -6.57 -6.73
CA TYR A 68 -6.14 -7.00 -7.92
C TYR A 68 -6.89 -8.09 -8.69
N VAL A 69 -7.28 -9.17 -8.00
CA VAL A 69 -8.04 -10.28 -8.61
C VAL A 69 -9.35 -9.78 -9.19
N TYR A 70 -10.06 -8.89 -8.49
CA TYR A 70 -11.28 -8.29 -9.01
C TYR A 70 -11.03 -7.47 -10.27
N HIS A 71 -9.99 -6.65 -10.31
CA HIS A 71 -9.66 -5.84 -11.49
C HIS A 71 -9.30 -6.72 -12.70
N LYS A 72 -8.55 -7.80 -12.47
CA LYS A 72 -8.11 -8.71 -13.54
C LYS A 72 -9.22 -9.63 -14.06
N THR A 73 -10.11 -10.11 -13.18
CA THR A 73 -11.08 -11.16 -13.55
C THR A 73 -12.53 -10.68 -13.56
N ARG A 74 -12.84 -9.60 -12.85
CA ARG A 74 -14.21 -9.14 -12.53
C ARG A 74 -15.11 -10.20 -11.88
N SER A 75 -14.55 -11.32 -11.43
CA SER A 75 -15.31 -12.47 -10.92
C SER A 75 -15.52 -12.42 -9.41
N LYS A 76 -16.78 -12.21 -9.00
CA LYS A 76 -17.18 -12.32 -7.59
C LYS A 76 -17.05 -13.74 -7.05
N THR A 77 -17.17 -14.75 -7.92
CA THR A 77 -17.04 -16.17 -7.52
C THR A 77 -15.62 -16.49 -7.10
N ILE A 78 -14.62 -16.06 -7.87
CA ILE A 78 -13.20 -16.23 -7.51
C ILE A 78 -12.91 -15.54 -6.19
N LEU A 79 -13.36 -14.30 -6.00
CA LEU A 79 -13.19 -13.61 -4.72
C LEU A 79 -13.85 -14.34 -3.54
N LYS A 80 -15.04 -14.91 -3.74
CA LYS A 80 -15.71 -15.69 -2.69
C LYS A 80 -14.90 -16.94 -2.30
N ILE A 81 -14.30 -17.63 -3.28
CA ILE A 81 -13.43 -18.78 -3.03
C ILE A 81 -12.19 -18.34 -2.26
N LEU A 82 -11.48 -17.33 -2.75
CA LEU A 82 -10.26 -16.82 -2.11
C LEU A 82 -10.52 -16.27 -0.70
N ASN A 83 -11.67 -15.61 -0.49
CA ASN A 83 -12.07 -15.15 0.82
C ASN A 83 -12.35 -16.33 1.77
N LYS A 84 -12.99 -17.41 1.30
CA LYS A 84 -13.19 -18.63 2.10
C LYS A 84 -11.88 -19.33 2.44
N LEU A 85 -10.91 -19.31 1.53
CA LEU A 85 -9.53 -19.76 1.79
C LEU A 85 -8.75 -18.79 2.69
N GLY A 86 -9.36 -17.64 3.02
CA GLY A 86 -8.77 -16.65 3.91
C GLY A 86 -7.61 -15.87 3.29
N MET A 87 -7.51 -15.84 1.96
CA MET A 87 -6.45 -15.15 1.22
C MET A 87 -6.81 -13.69 0.90
N THR A 88 -8.10 -13.36 0.87
CA THR A 88 -8.58 -12.02 0.53
C THR A 88 -9.69 -11.56 1.47
N VAL A 89 -9.92 -10.25 1.50
CA VAL A 89 -11.14 -9.67 2.09
C VAL A 89 -12.39 -10.10 1.30
N SER A 90 -13.57 -9.87 1.88
CA SER A 90 -14.83 -10.22 1.25
C SER A 90 -15.07 -9.42 -0.05
N SER A 91 -15.86 -9.98 -0.98
CA SER A 91 -16.25 -9.23 -2.19
C SER A 91 -17.00 -7.93 -1.85
N CYS A 92 -17.76 -7.89 -0.74
CA CYS A 92 -18.43 -6.67 -0.28
C CYS A 92 -17.42 -5.62 0.18
N THR A 93 -16.38 -6.03 0.92
CA THR A 93 -15.28 -5.15 1.32
C THR A 93 -14.55 -4.59 0.10
N VAL A 94 -14.21 -5.43 -0.89
CA VAL A 94 -13.57 -4.95 -2.13
C VAL A 94 -14.43 -3.89 -2.81
N HIS A 95 -15.72 -4.14 -2.97
CA HIS A 95 -16.63 -3.19 -3.61
C HIS A 95 -16.75 -1.91 -2.79
N ARG A 96 -16.89 -2.01 -1.47
CA ARG A 96 -16.91 -0.86 -0.55
C ARG A 96 -15.66 0.01 -0.76
N ILE A 97 -14.46 -0.57 -0.77
CA ILE A 97 -13.22 0.18 -0.97
C ILE A 97 -13.22 0.89 -2.34
N LEU A 98 -13.58 0.20 -3.42
CA LEU A 98 -13.60 0.77 -4.76
C LEU A 98 -14.65 1.87 -4.91
N THR A 99 -15.84 1.66 -4.37
CA THR A 99 -16.93 2.64 -4.39
C THR A 99 -16.59 3.85 -3.53
N THR A 100 -16.06 3.68 -2.32
CA THR A 100 -15.62 4.81 -1.48
C THR A 100 -14.55 5.63 -2.19
N LYS A 101 -13.58 4.98 -2.84
CA LYS A 101 -12.58 5.70 -3.65
C LYS A 101 -13.22 6.49 -4.80
N ALA A 102 -14.14 5.88 -5.55
CA ALA A 102 -14.84 6.56 -6.65
C ALA A 102 -15.69 7.75 -6.15
N LEU A 103 -16.42 7.57 -5.05
CA LEU A 103 -17.26 8.61 -4.46
C LEU A 103 -16.44 9.77 -3.89
N ASN A 104 -15.27 9.50 -3.29
CA ASN A 104 -14.38 10.57 -2.83
C ASN A 104 -13.89 11.38 -4.03
N VAL A 105 -13.45 10.71 -5.10
CA VAL A 105 -13.04 11.39 -6.33
C VAL A 105 -14.18 12.23 -6.93
N GLU A 106 -15.40 11.70 -6.96
CA GLU A 106 -16.57 12.40 -7.48
C GLU A 106 -16.97 13.61 -6.62
N LYS A 107 -16.96 13.48 -5.29
CA LYS A 107 -17.23 14.59 -4.37
C LYS A 107 -16.19 15.70 -4.50
N ASP A 108 -14.93 15.32 -4.54
CA ASP A 108 -13.81 16.27 -4.65
C ASP A 108 -13.83 16.95 -6.02
N ALA A 109 -14.17 16.25 -7.11
CA ALA A 109 -14.36 16.85 -8.42
C ALA A 109 -15.59 17.79 -8.46
N SER A 110 -16.69 17.43 -7.81
CA SER A 110 -17.92 18.24 -7.83
C SER A 110 -17.75 19.57 -7.07
N SER A 111 -16.93 19.60 -6.03
CA SER A 111 -16.66 20.80 -5.20
C SER A 111 -15.60 21.74 -5.79
N SER A 112 -14.91 21.32 -6.85
CA SER A 112 -13.70 21.95 -7.40
C SER A 112 -13.78 22.22 -8.92
N ASN A 113 -15.00 22.32 -9.47
CA ASN A 113 -15.23 22.53 -10.90
C ASN A 113 -14.66 21.41 -11.80
N GLY A 114 -14.70 20.17 -11.32
CA GLY A 114 -14.26 18.96 -12.04
C GLY A 114 -12.84 18.51 -11.70
N ILE A 115 -12.14 19.12 -10.74
CA ILE A 115 -10.71 18.88 -10.47
C ILE A 115 -10.52 18.10 -9.17
N TYR A 116 -10.15 16.83 -9.25
CA TYR A 116 -9.82 16.06 -8.05
C TYR A 116 -8.61 16.67 -7.29
N ILE A 117 -8.81 17.07 -6.04
CA ILE A 117 -7.75 17.53 -5.13
C ILE A 117 -7.53 16.42 -4.08
N PRO A 118 -6.34 15.80 -4.00
CA PRO A 118 -6.07 14.75 -3.03
C PRO A 118 -6.24 15.21 -1.57
N GLU A 119 -6.72 14.31 -0.72
CA GLU A 119 -6.78 14.54 0.74
C GLU A 119 -5.40 14.94 1.28
N GLY A 120 -5.34 16.02 2.07
CA GLY A 120 -4.11 16.58 2.63
C GLY A 120 -3.48 17.69 1.78
N ILE A 121 -4.03 17.98 0.60
CA ILE A 121 -3.69 19.15 -0.20
C ILE A 121 -4.84 20.16 -0.12
N GLU A 122 -4.52 21.41 0.22
CA GLU A 122 -5.50 22.48 0.29
C GLU A 122 -5.57 23.27 -1.02
N ALA A 123 -6.78 23.50 -1.50
CA ALA A 123 -7.02 24.31 -2.70
C ALA A 123 -6.48 25.74 -2.55
N GLY A 124 -5.93 26.29 -3.64
CA GLY A 124 -5.44 27.68 -3.68
C GLY A 124 -4.08 27.90 -3.04
N HIS A 125 -3.35 26.84 -2.70
CA HIS A 125 -2.02 26.91 -2.12
C HIS A 125 -0.96 26.33 -3.05
N PHE A 126 0.29 26.74 -2.86
CA PHE A 126 1.40 26.25 -3.66
C PHE A 126 1.73 24.79 -3.30
N VAL A 127 1.78 23.93 -4.31
CA VAL A 127 2.13 22.51 -4.18
C VAL A 127 3.39 22.23 -4.99
N HIS A 128 4.39 21.63 -4.35
CA HIS A 128 5.58 21.14 -5.04
C HIS A 128 5.36 19.68 -5.44
N PHE A 129 5.62 19.36 -6.70
CA PHE A 129 5.60 17.97 -7.17
C PHE A 129 7.03 17.48 -7.35
N ALA A 130 7.33 16.33 -6.75
CA ALA A 130 8.51 15.54 -7.06
C ALA A 130 8.04 14.29 -7.79
N MET A 131 8.58 14.07 -8.99
CA MET A 131 8.22 12.93 -9.83
C MET A 131 9.46 12.11 -10.10
N ASP A 132 9.34 10.80 -9.98
CA ASP A 132 10.39 9.85 -10.29
C ASP A 132 9.84 8.69 -11.12
N ASN A 133 10.62 8.21 -12.08
CA ASN A 133 10.28 7.05 -12.87
C ASN A 133 10.92 5.83 -12.21
N LEU A 134 10.10 5.03 -11.53
CA LEU A 134 10.51 3.72 -11.05
C LEU A 134 10.42 2.74 -12.22
N ASP A 135 11.53 2.63 -12.93
CA ASP A 135 11.77 1.56 -13.88
C ASP A 135 12.46 0.41 -13.13
N PHE A 136 11.68 -0.61 -12.78
CA PHE A 136 12.26 -1.87 -12.32
C PHE A 136 12.62 -2.69 -13.55
N GLU A 137 13.89 -2.59 -13.98
CA GLU A 137 14.48 -3.53 -14.94
C GLU A 137 15.24 -4.65 -14.22
N GLU A 138 15.10 -5.85 -14.79
CA GLU A 138 15.79 -7.12 -14.54
C GLU A 138 15.30 -8.06 -13.41
N HIS A 139 14.69 -9.16 -13.86
CA HIS A 139 14.53 -10.48 -13.20
C HIS A 139 13.46 -10.66 -12.13
N THR A 140 12.28 -10.08 -12.31
CA THR A 140 11.05 -10.69 -11.77
C THR A 140 10.90 -12.09 -12.39
N ASP A 141 10.57 -13.11 -11.58
CA ASP A 141 10.47 -14.54 -11.98
C ASP A 141 9.54 -14.79 -13.19
N ASP A 142 8.69 -13.81 -13.50
CA ASP A 142 7.71 -13.76 -14.57
C ASP A 142 8.13 -12.93 -15.81
N GLY A 143 9.34 -12.35 -15.83
CA GLY A 143 9.97 -11.73 -17.01
C GLY A 143 9.36 -10.39 -17.46
N GLY A 144 8.48 -9.77 -16.67
CA GLY A 144 7.85 -8.49 -16.99
C GLY A 144 8.62 -7.28 -16.45
N SER A 145 8.70 -6.19 -17.22
CA SER A 145 9.15 -4.87 -16.74
C SER A 145 8.00 -4.10 -16.10
N SER A 146 8.28 -3.40 -15.00
CA SER A 146 7.33 -2.51 -14.34
C SER A 146 7.78 -1.07 -14.51
N HIS A 147 7.09 -0.34 -15.40
CA HIS A 147 7.27 1.09 -15.62
C HIS A 147 6.24 1.84 -14.76
N VAL A 148 6.67 2.39 -13.62
CA VAL A 148 5.78 3.10 -12.69
C VAL A 148 6.33 4.50 -12.42
N THR A 149 5.59 5.52 -12.81
CA THR A 149 5.89 6.89 -12.35
C THR A 149 5.33 7.08 -10.95
N THR A 150 6.20 7.42 -10.00
CA THR A 150 5.81 7.82 -8.65
C THR A 150 5.83 9.34 -8.57
N THR A 151 4.76 9.90 -8.03
CA THR A 151 4.64 11.34 -7.79
C THR A 151 4.36 11.59 -6.33
N ILE A 152 5.10 12.52 -5.74
CA ILE A 152 4.88 13.04 -4.39
C ILE A 152 4.45 14.50 -4.53
N ALA A 153 3.31 14.84 -3.93
CA ALA A 153 2.85 16.21 -3.77
C ALA A 153 3.21 16.69 -2.35
N ILE A 154 3.91 17.81 -2.25
CA ILE A 154 4.37 18.40 -0.99
C ILE A 154 3.79 19.80 -0.86
N GLN A 155 3.02 20.01 0.22
CA GLN A 155 2.51 21.32 0.59
C GLN A 155 3.05 21.70 1.98
N PRO A 156 3.95 22.70 2.08
CA PRO A 156 4.46 23.16 3.37
C PRO A 156 3.35 23.79 4.22
N SER A 157 3.31 23.47 5.52
CA SER A 157 2.41 24.13 6.46
C SER A 157 2.73 25.64 6.52
N GLY A 158 1.76 26.48 6.16
CA GLY A 158 1.94 27.93 6.09
C GLY A 158 2.28 28.48 4.70
N SER A 159 2.13 27.69 3.63
CA SER A 159 2.21 28.24 2.26
C SER A 159 1.17 29.35 2.09
N ALA A 160 1.54 30.48 1.48
CA ALA A 160 0.60 31.56 1.22
C ALA A 160 -0.50 31.09 0.26
N ARG A 161 -1.75 31.42 0.58
CA ARG A 161 -2.88 31.24 -0.32
C ARG A 161 -2.71 32.21 -1.50
N MET A 162 -2.85 31.73 -2.72
CA MET A 162 -2.80 32.57 -3.90
C MET A 162 -4.19 33.13 -4.17
N ASP A 163 -4.33 34.45 -4.04
CA ASP A 163 -5.56 35.17 -4.35
C ASP A 163 -5.70 35.25 -5.87
N ALA A 164 -6.87 34.87 -6.40
CA ALA A 164 -7.16 34.88 -7.83
C ALA A 164 -7.45 36.31 -8.36
N SER A 165 -6.59 37.27 -8.03
CA SER A 165 -6.72 38.68 -8.40
C SER A 165 -5.45 39.26 -9.01
N THR A 166 -4.85 38.56 -9.98
CA THR A 166 -3.93 39.19 -10.93
C THR A 166 -3.89 38.39 -12.25
N GLN A 167 -4.88 38.59 -13.12
CA GLN A 167 -4.72 38.61 -14.58
C GLN A 167 -5.69 39.62 -15.17
#